data_AF-A0A9D8A153-F1
#
_entry.id   AF-A0A9D8A153-F1
#
_cell.length_a   1.000
_cell.length_b   1.000
_cell.length_c   1.000
_cell.angle_alpha   90.00
_cell.angle_beta   90.00
_cell.angle_gamma   90.00
#
_symmetry.space_group_name_H-M   'P 1'
#
loop_
_entity.id
_entity.type
_entity.pdbx_description
1 polymer ?
#
loop_
_entity_poly.entity_id
_entity_poly.type
_entity_poly.pdbx_seq_one_letter_code
_entity_poly.pdbx_strand_id
1 'polypeptide(L)'
;MFIRKVPHRNKKNRKEYYTYKLVESIRTQRGPRQRDVLNLGVDFDLPKEQWKDLANCIEGIITKQRPLFDYPKEISAFAKKYARTIIRQQACAIDEGEDISSDYQIVDVNSVDNEDARTVGAEYVVYETIKELEIDRKLRSLGLNRFQLAVALGVIAGRMIVPGSERATHQWLQNLTALDELMGVDFSNVSLDSVYKSSDLLLKNKDALEEHLRRTEDQLFALEEKIILYDLTNTFFEGSGKYNPKARYGGNSKEKRSDCPLVTLGLVLDMQGFPKKSRIFEGNISEPKTLETMIKGLAGEDINDNSLFKPTIVLDAGIATEDNIKWLKGKFYHYIVVSRKKKKAIPSDVAMIAVKEDDKANTVLVQAGLAKNQETDELELYCHSIDKEKKEEGIKNKFQERFEAELLKARNALDLKNGTKRYDKVIERIGRLKEKFKLVSHGYKVTIEKDSETDKAKNITWSRKKTEKTSGIYCLRTNRKDLNEQQIWDIYTMLTDIEDAFRCMKSELGLRPIYHQKEARCDGHIFITTIAYHLLHTIRFKLRQRGVRFCWTTIRKQLSTQVRITTTMKRKDNKVVHIRKSSKAEPSHQVIYDALNLSYQPGRIVKTIL
;
A
#
# COMPACT_ATOMS: atom_id res chain seq x y z
N MET A 1 -7.66 47.22 9.29
CA MET A 1 -8.90 46.46 8.90
C MET A 1 -9.95 46.41 10.03
N PHE A 2 -11.21 45.97 9.75
CA PHE A 2 -12.26 45.68 10.76
C PHE A 2 -13.29 44.63 10.26
N ILE A 3 -14.06 44.00 11.17
CA ILE A 3 -15.10 43.01 10.83
C ILE A 3 -16.49 43.65 10.84
N ARG A 4 -17.30 43.35 9.83
CA ARG A 4 -18.66 43.84 9.64
C ARG A 4 -19.66 42.68 9.58
N LYS A 5 -20.72 42.77 10.38
CA LYS A 5 -21.89 41.87 10.32
C LYS A 5 -22.85 42.34 9.22
N VAL A 6 -23.23 41.45 8.31
CA VAL A 6 -24.08 41.73 7.15
C VAL A 6 -25.34 40.85 7.22
N PRO A 7 -26.55 41.43 7.29
CA PRO A 7 -27.79 40.65 7.26
C PRO A 7 -28.09 40.13 5.85
N HIS A 8 -28.57 38.90 5.77
CA HIS A 8 -29.06 38.25 4.56
C HIS A 8 -30.43 37.62 4.80
N ARG A 9 -31.25 37.57 3.76
CA ARG A 9 -32.57 36.92 3.80
C ARG A 9 -32.58 35.76 2.81
N ASN A 10 -32.81 34.55 3.30
CA ASN A 10 -32.87 33.37 2.44
C ASN A 10 -34.15 33.41 1.59
N LYS A 11 -33.99 33.39 0.26
CA LYS A 11 -35.09 33.54 -0.71
C LYS A 11 -36.13 32.41 -0.64
N LYS A 12 -35.76 31.21 -0.18
CA LYS A 12 -36.66 30.02 -0.16
C LYS A 12 -37.51 29.92 1.10
N ASN A 13 -36.97 30.26 2.27
CA ASN A 13 -37.65 30.08 3.56
C ASN A 13 -37.86 31.39 4.33
N ARG A 14 -37.50 32.54 3.73
CA ARG A 14 -37.60 33.90 4.28
C ARG A 14 -36.90 34.12 5.64
N LYS A 15 -36.10 33.16 6.13
CA LYS A 15 -35.33 33.30 7.37
C LYS A 15 -34.16 34.26 7.18
N GLU A 16 -33.98 35.14 8.15
CA GLU A 16 -32.83 36.03 8.22
C GLU A 16 -31.64 35.30 8.83
N TYR A 17 -30.47 35.46 8.22
CA TYR A 17 -29.20 34.96 8.72
C TYR A 17 -28.13 36.03 8.51
N TYR A 18 -27.06 35.96 9.28
CA TYR A 18 -25.98 36.94 9.22
C TYR A 18 -24.73 36.30 8.62
N THR A 19 -24.02 37.05 7.79
CA THR A 19 -22.63 36.72 7.41
C THR A 19 -21.69 37.76 8.01
N TYR A 20 -20.44 37.38 8.18
CA TYR A 20 -19.41 38.27 8.70
C TYR A 20 -18.36 38.50 7.62
N LYS A 21 -17.94 39.75 7.44
CA LYS A 21 -16.95 40.14 6.42
C LYS A 21 -15.82 40.93 7.03
N LEU A 22 -14.59 40.61 6.64
CA LEU A 22 -13.42 41.45 6.89
C LEU A 22 -13.38 42.57 5.86
N VAL A 23 -13.27 43.81 6.32
CA VAL A 23 -13.33 45.02 5.50
C VAL A 23 -12.09 45.88 5.75
N GLU A 24 -11.56 46.44 4.67
CA GLU A 24 -10.44 47.38 4.69
C GLU A 24 -10.92 48.77 4.23
N SER A 25 -10.46 49.81 4.93
CA SER A 25 -10.70 51.20 4.56
C SER A 25 -9.55 51.69 3.70
N ILE A 26 -9.81 51.98 2.43
CA ILE A 26 -8.83 52.51 1.48
C ILE A 26 -9.08 54.01 1.23
N ARG A 27 -8.03 54.81 1.18
CA ARG A 27 -8.12 56.21 0.74
C ARG A 27 -8.01 56.27 -0.78
N THR A 28 -9.05 56.78 -1.43
CA THR A 28 -9.08 56.99 -2.89
C THR A 28 -9.07 58.49 -3.20
N GLN A 29 -8.81 58.87 -4.45
CA GLN A 29 -8.91 60.27 -4.90
C GLN A 29 -10.31 60.88 -4.65
N ARG A 30 -11.35 60.04 -4.50
CA ARG A 30 -12.73 60.45 -4.19
C ARG A 30 -13.09 60.30 -2.71
N GLY A 31 -12.10 60.25 -1.82
CA GLY A 31 -12.28 60.08 -0.37
C GLY A 31 -12.15 58.63 0.13
N PRO A 32 -12.42 58.39 1.43
CA PRO A 32 -12.33 57.07 2.04
C PRO A 32 -13.42 56.14 1.51
N ARG A 33 -13.02 54.97 1.02
CA ARG A 33 -13.91 53.89 0.56
C ARG A 33 -13.62 52.61 1.33
N GLN A 34 -14.60 51.72 1.38
CA GLN A 34 -14.46 50.41 2.02
C GLN A 34 -14.39 49.32 0.94
N ARG A 35 -13.46 48.38 1.11
CA ARG A 35 -13.29 47.19 0.27
C ARG A 35 -13.51 45.94 1.12
N ASP A 36 -14.37 45.03 0.66
CA ASP A 36 -14.51 43.70 1.25
C ASP A 36 -13.23 42.90 0.95
N VAL A 37 -12.54 42.43 2.00
CA VAL A 37 -11.28 41.69 1.90
C VAL A 37 -11.52 40.18 1.90
N LEU A 38 -12.35 39.70 2.82
CA LEU A 38 -12.66 38.27 2.98
C LEU A 38 -14.06 38.09 3.57
N ASN A 39 -14.80 37.09 3.10
CA ASN A 39 -16.03 36.64 3.75
C ASN A 39 -15.70 35.54 4.77
N LEU A 40 -16.01 35.79 6.05
CA LEU A 40 -15.75 34.89 7.17
C LEU A 40 -16.87 33.83 7.33
N GLY A 41 -17.98 33.99 6.61
CA GLY A 41 -19.08 33.02 6.58
C GLY A 41 -20.17 33.27 7.62
N VAL A 42 -21.09 32.31 7.72
CA VAL A 42 -22.22 32.31 8.67
C VAL A 42 -21.85 31.71 10.03
N ASP A 43 -20.90 30.77 10.04
CA ASP A 43 -20.44 30.04 11.23
C ASP A 43 -19.28 30.74 11.96
N PHE A 44 -19.07 32.03 11.70
CA PHE A 44 -18.05 32.82 12.38
C PHE A 44 -18.49 33.09 13.83
N ASP A 45 -17.81 32.43 14.77
CA ASP A 45 -18.18 32.39 16.17
C ASP A 45 -17.05 32.95 17.04
N LEU A 46 -16.86 34.26 16.98
CA LEU A 46 -15.98 35.00 17.89
C LEU A 46 -16.75 36.15 18.54
N PRO A 47 -16.55 36.41 19.85
CA PRO A 47 -17.17 37.54 20.54
C PRO A 47 -16.83 38.87 19.87
N LYS A 48 -17.78 39.81 19.86
CA LYS A 48 -17.65 41.08 19.14
C LYS A 48 -16.47 41.92 19.67
N GLU A 49 -16.16 41.80 20.95
CA GLU A 49 -15.05 42.47 21.61
C GLU A 49 -13.70 42.07 20.98
N GLN A 50 -13.59 40.83 20.49
CA GLN A 50 -12.36 40.28 19.92
C GLN A 50 -12.21 40.53 18.42
N TRP A 51 -13.22 41.10 17.75
CA TRP A 51 -13.19 41.31 16.30
C TRP A 51 -12.09 42.28 15.87
N LYS A 52 -11.83 43.31 16.67
CA LYS A 52 -10.79 44.30 16.36
C LYS A 52 -9.40 43.69 16.51
N ASP A 53 -9.19 42.89 17.55
CA ASP A 53 -7.95 42.16 17.79
C ASP A 53 -7.68 41.15 16.67
N LEU A 54 -8.70 40.40 16.24
CA LEU A 54 -8.58 39.51 15.09
C LEU A 54 -8.23 40.27 13.82
N ALA A 55 -8.91 41.38 13.52
CA ALA A 55 -8.64 42.17 12.33
C ALA A 55 -7.22 42.77 12.32
N ASN A 56 -6.75 43.27 13.47
CA ASN A 56 -5.39 43.79 13.62
C ASN A 56 -4.35 42.67 13.52
N CYS A 57 -4.62 41.49 14.09
CA CYS A 57 -3.74 40.33 14.01
C CYS A 57 -3.62 39.83 12.55
N ILE A 58 -4.73 39.77 11.79
CA ILE A 58 -4.72 39.44 10.35
C ILE A 58 -3.87 40.44 9.57
N GLU A 59 -4.09 41.73 9.79
CA GLU A 59 -3.37 42.83 9.13
C GLU A 59 -1.86 42.77 9.46
N GLY A 60 -1.50 42.52 10.72
CA GLY A 60 -0.11 42.35 11.16
C GLY A 60 0.58 41.15 10.52
N ILE A 61 -0.10 40.01 10.37
CA ILE A 61 0.44 38.83 9.69
C ILE A 61 0.71 39.12 8.21
N ILE A 62 -0.26 39.74 7.52
CA ILE A 62 -0.17 40.06 6.09
C ILE A 62 0.98 41.05 5.80
N THR A 63 1.10 42.06 6.64
CA THR A 63 2.09 43.16 6.49
C THR A 63 3.40 42.89 7.22
N LYS A 64 3.55 41.73 7.88
CA LYS A 64 4.69 41.36 8.73
C LYS A 64 5.01 42.40 9.83
N GLN A 65 3.98 43.09 10.32
CA GLN A 65 4.10 43.98 11.46
C GLN A 65 3.97 43.19 12.76
N ARG A 66 4.95 43.35 13.66
CA ARG A 66 4.88 42.76 14.99
C ARG A 66 3.86 43.52 15.84
N PRO A 67 2.90 42.84 16.46
CA PRO A 67 2.00 43.51 17.39
C PRO A 67 2.77 43.95 18.65
N LEU A 68 2.26 44.98 19.31
CA LEU A 68 2.85 45.48 20.56
C LEU A 68 2.68 44.48 21.72
N PHE A 69 1.61 43.68 21.67
CA PHE A 69 1.26 42.65 22.65
C PHE A 69 0.89 41.35 21.94
N ASP A 70 1.11 40.22 22.61
CA ASP A 70 0.70 38.92 22.10
C ASP A 70 -0.82 38.75 22.18
N TYR A 71 -1.41 38.26 21.09
CA TYR A 71 -2.82 37.91 21.05
C TYR A 71 -3.07 36.52 21.64
N PRO A 72 -4.28 36.27 22.20
CA PRO A 72 -4.71 34.92 22.58
C PRO A 72 -4.48 33.89 21.46
N LYS A 73 -4.18 32.64 21.85
CA LYS A 73 -3.89 31.55 20.91
C LYS A 73 -5.01 31.32 19.89
N GLU A 74 -6.26 31.45 20.33
CA GLU A 74 -7.45 31.31 19.49
C GLU A 74 -7.52 32.38 18.40
N ILE A 75 -7.36 33.65 18.76
CA ILE A 75 -7.31 34.79 17.82
C ILE A 75 -6.14 34.60 16.83
N SER A 76 -4.97 34.22 17.33
CA SER A 76 -3.79 33.97 16.51
C SER A 76 -4.01 32.83 15.50
N ALA A 77 -4.74 31.77 15.88
CA ALA A 77 -5.06 30.67 14.99
C ALA A 77 -6.03 31.10 13.87
N PHE A 78 -7.10 31.82 14.23
CA PHE A 78 -8.03 32.40 13.26
C PHE A 78 -7.33 33.40 12.33
N ALA A 79 -6.48 34.26 12.87
CA ALA A 79 -5.75 35.25 12.10
C ALA A 79 -4.83 34.61 11.06
N LYS A 80 -4.07 33.57 11.45
CA LYS A 80 -3.23 32.80 10.52
C LYS A 80 -4.05 32.15 9.41
N LYS A 81 -5.21 31.56 9.74
CA LYS A 81 -6.11 30.93 8.76
C LYS A 81 -6.63 31.95 7.74
N TYR A 82 -7.16 33.08 8.21
CA TYR A 82 -7.73 34.10 7.34
C TYR A 82 -6.66 34.84 6.53
N ALA A 83 -5.49 35.15 7.13
CA ALA A 83 -4.36 35.74 6.42
C ALA A 83 -3.89 34.86 5.25
N ARG A 84 -3.72 33.55 5.46
CA ARG A 84 -3.40 32.60 4.36
C ARG A 84 -4.44 32.64 3.24
N THR A 85 -5.72 32.70 3.60
CA THR A 85 -6.81 32.76 2.63
C THR A 85 -6.75 34.04 1.80
N ILE A 86 -6.46 35.18 2.43
CA ILE A 86 -6.34 36.50 1.75
C ILE A 86 -5.14 36.50 0.81
N ILE A 87 -3.99 36.03 1.28
CA ILE A 87 -2.77 35.92 0.46
C ILE A 87 -3.03 35.06 -0.78
N ARG A 88 -3.73 33.92 -0.62
CA ARG A 88 -4.12 33.02 -1.73
C ARG A 88 -5.15 33.65 -2.69
N GLN A 89 -6.10 34.46 -2.19
CA GLN A 89 -7.13 35.08 -3.04
C GLN A 89 -6.63 36.28 -3.85
N GLN A 90 -5.68 37.05 -3.31
CA GLN A 90 -5.10 38.23 -3.97
C GLN A 90 -3.87 37.89 -4.83
N ALA A 91 -3.53 36.61 -4.87
CA ALA A 91 -2.36 36.09 -5.52
C ALA A 91 -2.50 36.06 -7.05
N CYS A 92 -1.48 36.54 -7.75
CA CYS A 92 -1.36 36.31 -9.18
C CYS A 92 -0.61 35.00 -9.40
N ALA A 93 -1.27 34.03 -10.06
CA ALA A 93 -0.62 32.80 -10.48
C ALA A 93 0.22 33.10 -11.72
N ILE A 94 1.48 32.69 -11.69
CA ILE A 94 2.40 32.78 -12.81
C ILE A 94 2.49 31.36 -13.39
N ASP A 95 1.99 31.18 -14.62
CA ASP A 95 1.98 29.88 -15.30
C ASP A 95 3.34 29.58 -15.96
N GLU A 96 3.70 28.30 -16.06
CA GLU A 96 4.94 27.88 -16.70
C GLU A 96 4.86 28.07 -18.22
N GLY A 97 5.78 28.84 -18.81
CA GLY A 97 5.92 28.99 -20.26
C GLY A 97 5.51 30.35 -20.84
N GLU A 98 5.03 31.29 -20.03
CA GLU A 98 4.92 32.69 -20.47
C GLU A 98 6.30 33.36 -20.44
N ASP A 99 6.63 34.16 -21.46
CA ASP A 99 7.77 35.09 -21.43
C ASP A 99 7.47 36.16 -20.36
N ILE A 100 7.74 35.82 -19.11
CA ILE A 100 7.51 36.70 -17.97
C ILE A 100 8.52 37.83 -18.06
N SER A 101 8.04 39.04 -18.34
CA SER A 101 8.85 40.25 -18.26
C SER A 101 9.51 40.34 -16.89
N SER A 102 10.80 40.69 -16.85
CA SER A 102 11.54 40.84 -15.59
C SER A 102 10.83 41.81 -14.64
N ASP A 103 10.44 41.33 -13.46
CA ASP A 103 9.75 42.11 -12.43
C ASP A 103 10.72 42.46 -11.30
N TYR A 104 11.45 43.57 -11.46
CA TYR A 104 12.42 44.08 -10.49
C TYR A 104 11.73 44.84 -9.36
N GLN A 105 12.06 44.51 -8.10
CA GLN A 105 11.52 45.14 -6.90
C GLN A 105 12.65 45.55 -5.95
N ILE A 106 12.54 46.72 -5.31
CA ILE A 106 13.48 47.18 -4.28
C ILE A 106 13.02 46.65 -2.93
N VAL A 107 13.79 45.74 -2.35
CA VAL A 107 13.47 45.02 -1.10
C VAL A 107 14.58 45.15 -0.05
N ASP A 108 14.21 45.05 1.22
CA ASP A 108 15.14 44.88 2.34
C ASP A 108 15.52 43.40 2.48
N VAL A 109 16.76 43.07 2.13
CA VAL A 109 17.27 41.69 2.15
C VAL A 109 17.33 41.12 3.58
N ASN A 110 17.46 41.96 4.59
CA ASN A 110 17.46 41.51 5.99
C ASN A 110 16.06 41.15 6.50
N SER A 111 15.01 41.49 5.75
CA SER A 111 13.62 41.15 6.05
C SER A 111 13.16 39.82 5.43
N VAL A 112 14.04 39.11 4.73
CA VAL A 112 13.73 37.82 4.10
C VAL A 112 13.35 36.81 5.19
N ASP A 113 12.18 36.19 5.02
CA ASP A 113 11.69 35.12 5.89
C ASP A 113 11.03 34.02 5.07
N ASN A 114 10.97 32.80 5.63
CA ASN A 114 10.38 31.62 4.99
C ASN A 114 9.32 31.02 5.89
N GLU A 115 8.10 30.87 5.37
CA GLU A 115 6.98 30.33 6.12
C GLU A 115 6.17 29.30 5.33
N ASP A 116 5.30 28.61 6.05
CA ASP A 116 4.33 27.66 5.51
C ASP A 116 4.96 26.53 4.68
N ALA A 117 6.11 26.02 5.13
CA ALA A 117 6.76 24.87 4.51
C ALA A 117 5.82 23.66 4.48
N ARG A 118 5.60 23.09 3.29
CA ARG A 118 4.73 21.92 3.07
C ARG A 118 5.39 20.95 2.10
N THR A 119 5.26 19.65 2.34
CA THR A 119 5.80 18.62 1.43
C THR A 119 5.03 18.61 0.10
N VAL A 120 5.74 18.43 -1.02
CA VAL A 120 5.11 18.40 -2.34
C VAL A 120 5.69 17.37 -3.30
N GLY A 121 6.90 16.83 -3.05
CA GLY A 121 7.55 15.95 -4.02
C GLY A 121 6.78 14.64 -4.27
N ALA A 122 6.50 13.88 -3.21
CA ALA A 122 5.76 12.62 -3.33
C ALA A 122 4.29 12.86 -3.70
N GLU A 123 3.70 13.94 -3.16
CA GLU A 123 2.36 14.41 -3.49
C GLU A 123 2.19 14.65 -4.98
N TYR A 124 3.16 15.30 -5.61
CA TYR A 124 3.15 15.61 -7.02
C TYR A 124 3.19 14.34 -7.86
N VAL A 125 4.12 13.43 -7.60
CA VAL A 125 4.19 12.13 -8.30
C VAL A 125 2.88 11.36 -8.17
N VAL A 126 2.32 11.27 -6.97
CA VAL A 126 1.07 10.55 -6.72
C VAL A 126 -0.10 11.23 -7.44
N TYR A 127 -0.20 12.55 -7.38
CA TYR A 127 -1.29 13.29 -8.02
C TYR A 127 -1.23 13.25 -9.55
N GLU A 128 -0.04 13.34 -10.14
CA GLU A 128 0.14 13.17 -11.59
C GLU A 128 -0.22 11.75 -12.02
N THR A 129 0.16 10.73 -11.25
CA THR A 129 -0.24 9.34 -11.53
C THR A 129 -1.76 9.15 -11.41
N ILE A 130 -2.42 9.80 -10.43
CA ILE A 130 -3.89 9.79 -10.29
C ILE A 130 -4.57 10.36 -11.54
N LYS A 131 -4.01 11.44 -12.12
CA LYS A 131 -4.52 12.04 -13.36
C LYS A 131 -4.26 11.17 -14.58
N GLU A 132 -3.07 10.57 -14.66
CA GLU A 132 -2.70 9.64 -15.74
C GLU A 132 -3.63 8.42 -15.77
N LEU A 133 -3.97 7.85 -14.59
CA LEU A 133 -4.94 6.77 -14.46
C LEU A 133 -6.41 7.25 -14.48
N GLU A 134 -6.65 8.55 -14.66
CA GLU A 134 -7.97 9.20 -14.72
C GLU A 134 -8.90 8.89 -13.52
N ILE A 135 -8.35 8.58 -12.34
CA ILE A 135 -9.13 8.24 -11.15
C ILE A 135 -9.98 9.44 -10.71
N ASP A 136 -9.43 10.65 -10.84
CA ASP A 136 -10.12 11.89 -10.51
C ASP A 136 -11.34 12.14 -11.41
N ARG A 137 -11.21 11.90 -12.72
CA ARG A 137 -12.30 11.97 -13.70
C ARG A 137 -13.35 10.91 -13.42
N LYS A 138 -12.93 9.67 -13.15
CA LYS A 138 -13.84 8.56 -12.85
C LYS A 138 -14.65 8.84 -11.59
N LEU A 139 -14.02 9.24 -10.49
CA LEU A 139 -14.71 9.57 -9.24
C LEU A 139 -15.69 10.73 -9.41
N ARG A 140 -15.35 11.75 -10.22
CA ARG A 140 -16.28 12.83 -10.55
C ARG A 140 -17.49 12.32 -11.34
N SER A 141 -17.28 11.42 -12.30
CA SER A 141 -18.39 10.80 -13.06
C SER A 141 -19.34 9.97 -12.20
N LEU A 142 -18.83 9.43 -11.09
CA LEU A 142 -19.59 8.68 -10.09
C LEU A 142 -20.33 9.59 -9.08
N GLY A 143 -20.32 10.91 -9.31
CA GLY A 143 -21.12 11.89 -8.55
C GLY A 143 -20.43 12.49 -7.34
N LEU A 144 -19.12 12.29 -7.14
CA LEU A 144 -18.39 12.97 -6.07
C LEU A 144 -18.25 14.46 -6.38
N ASN A 145 -18.69 15.30 -5.43
CA ASN A 145 -18.48 16.74 -5.55
C ASN A 145 -16.99 17.10 -5.38
N ARG A 146 -16.61 18.34 -5.72
CA ARG A 146 -15.20 18.79 -5.69
C ARG A 146 -14.50 18.53 -4.34
N PHE A 147 -15.20 18.72 -3.23
CA PHE A 147 -14.62 18.53 -1.90
C PHE A 147 -14.49 17.03 -1.56
N GLN A 148 -15.53 16.23 -1.80
CA GLN A 148 -15.49 14.78 -1.60
C GLN A 148 -14.41 14.12 -2.45
N LEU A 149 -14.28 14.54 -3.71
CA LEU A 149 -13.22 14.12 -4.62
C LEU A 149 -11.85 14.42 -4.00
N ALA A 150 -11.65 15.65 -3.49
CA ALA A 150 -10.39 16.05 -2.91
C ALA A 150 -10.00 15.23 -1.68
N VAL A 151 -10.96 14.96 -0.78
CA VAL A 151 -10.71 14.13 0.40
C VAL A 151 -10.47 12.67 0.01
N ALA A 152 -11.19 12.13 -0.97
CA ALA A 152 -10.99 10.75 -1.44
C ALA A 152 -9.59 10.55 -2.03
N LEU A 153 -9.14 11.46 -2.91
CA LEU A 153 -7.78 11.42 -3.46
C LEU A 153 -6.73 11.67 -2.37
N GLY A 154 -7.01 12.57 -1.42
CA GLY A 154 -6.15 12.81 -0.26
C GLY A 154 -5.98 11.58 0.64
N VAL A 155 -7.02 10.76 0.80
CA VAL A 155 -6.96 9.50 1.57
C VAL A 155 -6.13 8.44 0.84
N ILE A 156 -6.28 8.33 -0.48
CA ILE A 156 -5.47 7.43 -1.31
C ILE A 156 -3.99 7.88 -1.25
N ALA A 157 -3.71 9.17 -1.42
CA ALA A 157 -2.37 9.72 -1.32
C ALA A 157 -1.77 9.55 0.08
N GLY A 158 -2.55 9.80 1.14
CA GLY A 158 -2.14 9.57 2.52
C GLY A 158 -1.75 8.11 2.78
N ARG A 159 -2.49 7.16 2.21
CA ARG A 159 -2.18 5.72 2.29
C ARG A 159 -0.82 5.38 1.65
N MET A 160 -0.45 6.08 0.57
CA MET A 160 0.85 5.88 -0.10
C MET A 160 1.99 6.62 0.61
N ILE A 161 1.80 7.88 0.99
CA ILE A 161 2.88 8.78 1.41
C ILE A 161 3.15 8.63 2.90
N VAL A 162 2.10 8.68 3.73
CA VAL A 162 2.16 8.64 5.20
C VAL A 162 1.21 7.56 5.74
N PRO A 163 1.46 6.27 5.41
CA PRO A 163 0.59 5.18 5.82
C PRO A 163 0.40 5.19 7.35
N GLY A 164 -0.85 5.34 7.77
CA GLY A 164 -1.23 5.49 9.18
C GLY A 164 -2.74 5.40 9.37
N SER A 165 -3.20 5.91 10.51
CA SER A 165 -4.63 6.02 10.80
C SER A 165 -5.28 7.14 9.99
N GLU A 166 -6.61 7.12 9.89
CA GLU A 166 -7.41 8.19 9.28
C GLU A 166 -7.20 9.52 10.03
N ARG A 167 -6.94 9.46 11.35
CA ARG A 167 -6.54 10.64 12.14
C ARG A 167 -5.17 11.18 11.71
N ALA A 168 -4.19 10.32 11.49
CA ALA A 168 -2.87 10.75 11.00
C ALA A 168 -2.98 11.35 9.58
N THR A 169 -3.78 10.73 8.71
CA THR A 169 -4.06 11.24 7.37
C THR A 169 -4.75 12.61 7.44
N HIS A 170 -5.74 12.77 8.31
CA HIS A 170 -6.40 14.05 8.56
C HIS A 170 -5.42 15.15 8.98
N GLN A 171 -4.54 14.86 9.95
CA GLN A 171 -3.52 15.81 10.40
C GLN A 171 -2.53 16.16 9.30
N TRP A 172 -2.11 15.19 8.49
CA TRP A 172 -1.22 15.40 7.35
C TRP A 172 -1.85 16.30 6.28
N LEU A 173 -3.11 16.02 5.91
CA LEU A 173 -3.88 16.82 4.95
C LEU A 173 -3.99 18.30 5.38
N GLN A 174 -4.20 18.56 6.68
CA GLN A 174 -4.38 19.93 7.17
C GLN A 174 -3.06 20.70 7.35
N ASN A 175 -1.97 20.02 7.70
CA ASN A 175 -0.81 20.70 8.28
C ASN A 175 0.52 20.46 7.57
N LEU A 176 0.67 19.42 6.77
CA LEU A 176 1.98 18.98 6.27
C LEU A 176 2.07 19.00 4.75
N THR A 177 1.02 18.56 4.06
CA THR A 177 1.03 18.40 2.61
C THR A 177 0.69 19.69 1.87
N ALA A 178 1.24 19.86 0.67
CA ALA A 178 0.82 20.85 -0.33
C ALA A 178 -0.08 20.25 -1.43
N LEU A 179 -0.60 19.03 -1.23
CA LEU A 179 -1.52 18.39 -2.16
C LEU A 179 -2.78 19.26 -2.42
N ASP A 180 -3.21 20.02 -1.42
CA ASP A 180 -4.31 20.98 -1.52
C ASP A 180 -4.04 22.03 -2.63
N GLU A 181 -2.82 22.56 -2.70
CA GLU A 181 -2.37 23.50 -3.74
C GLU A 181 -2.35 22.86 -5.13
N LEU A 182 -1.91 21.61 -5.26
CA LEU A 182 -1.90 20.88 -6.54
C LEU A 182 -3.33 20.64 -7.06
N MET A 183 -4.27 20.37 -6.16
CA MET A 183 -5.67 20.11 -6.47
C MET A 183 -6.52 21.39 -6.59
N GLY A 184 -5.98 22.53 -6.18
CA GLY A 184 -6.71 23.78 -6.05
C GLY A 184 -7.89 23.68 -5.08
N VAL A 185 -7.72 22.98 -3.95
CA VAL A 185 -8.74 22.84 -2.88
C VAL A 185 -8.09 23.25 -1.56
N ASP A 186 -8.88 23.62 -0.55
CA ASP A 186 -8.38 23.93 0.79
C ASP A 186 -8.72 22.79 1.76
N PHE A 187 -7.69 22.13 2.30
CA PHE A 187 -7.86 21.08 3.30
C PHE A 187 -8.04 21.58 4.72
N SER A 188 -7.89 22.89 5.00
CA SER A 188 -8.00 23.44 6.35
C SER A 188 -9.35 23.16 7.03
N ASN A 189 -10.41 23.00 6.22
CA ASN A 189 -11.78 22.71 6.69
C ASN A 189 -12.17 21.23 6.59
N VAL A 190 -11.25 20.33 6.25
CA VAL A 190 -11.53 18.89 6.24
C VAL A 190 -11.82 18.43 7.66
N SER A 191 -13.00 17.87 7.88
CA SER A 191 -13.34 17.21 9.13
C SER A 191 -12.80 15.79 9.14
N LEU A 192 -12.47 15.28 10.34
CA LEU A 192 -12.06 13.87 10.50
C LEU A 192 -13.14 12.90 9.99
N ASP A 193 -14.41 13.23 10.19
CA ASP A 193 -15.54 12.44 9.69
C ASP A 193 -15.57 12.35 8.15
N SER A 194 -15.15 13.41 7.43
CA SER A 194 -15.04 13.39 5.97
C SER A 194 -13.98 12.40 5.49
N VAL A 195 -12.87 12.27 6.23
CA VAL A 195 -11.80 11.30 5.95
C VAL A 195 -12.34 9.88 6.07
N TYR A 196 -13.06 9.57 7.15
CA TYR A 196 -13.73 8.27 7.28
C TYR A 196 -14.75 8.04 6.16
N LYS A 197 -15.70 8.96 5.95
CA LYS A 197 -16.75 8.83 4.92
C LYS A 197 -16.19 8.62 3.51
N SER A 198 -14.99 9.12 3.21
CA SER A 198 -14.32 8.87 1.93
C SER A 198 -14.07 7.38 1.67
N SER A 199 -13.77 6.59 2.70
CA SER A 199 -13.65 5.13 2.61
C SER A 199 -14.95 4.47 2.17
N ASP A 200 -16.10 4.92 2.70
CA ASP A 200 -17.42 4.39 2.30
C ASP A 200 -17.74 4.75 0.83
N LEU A 201 -17.40 5.98 0.42
CA LEU A 201 -17.63 6.45 -0.95
C LEU A 201 -16.78 5.66 -1.96
N LEU A 202 -15.52 5.39 -1.63
CA LEU A 202 -14.64 4.58 -2.47
C LEU A 202 -15.14 3.13 -2.53
N LEU A 203 -15.47 2.53 -1.39
CA LEU A 203 -15.97 1.15 -1.34
C LEU A 203 -17.30 0.97 -2.09
N LYS A 204 -18.22 1.94 -1.99
CA LYS A 204 -19.49 1.92 -2.72
C LYS A 204 -19.28 1.83 -4.23
N ASN A 205 -18.21 2.44 -4.75
CA ASN A 205 -17.89 2.49 -6.17
C ASN A 205 -16.80 1.50 -6.57
N LYS A 206 -16.52 0.49 -5.73
CA LYS A 206 -15.40 -0.43 -5.90
C LYS A 206 -15.35 -1.06 -7.29
N ASP A 207 -16.41 -1.74 -7.71
CA ASP A 207 -16.40 -2.50 -8.98
C ASP A 207 -16.18 -1.56 -10.18
N ALA A 208 -16.80 -0.38 -10.15
CA ALA A 208 -16.64 0.63 -11.20
C ALA A 208 -15.22 1.23 -11.25
N LEU A 209 -14.52 1.29 -10.11
CA LEU A 209 -13.14 1.77 -10.03
C LEU A 209 -12.15 0.68 -10.46
N GLU A 210 -12.33 -0.57 -10.04
CA GLU A 210 -11.49 -1.69 -10.47
C GLU A 210 -11.55 -1.87 -12.00
N GLU A 211 -12.75 -1.83 -12.58
CA GLU A 211 -12.92 -1.93 -14.03
C GLU A 211 -12.31 -0.73 -14.78
N HIS A 212 -12.44 0.48 -14.22
CA HIS A 212 -11.80 1.67 -14.80
C HIS A 212 -10.27 1.56 -14.78
N LEU A 213 -9.70 1.15 -13.65
CA LEU A 213 -8.26 1.01 -13.48
C LEU A 213 -7.71 -0.06 -14.43
N ARG A 214 -8.33 -1.24 -14.46
CA ARG A 214 -8.01 -2.32 -15.41
C ARG A 214 -7.92 -1.79 -16.83
N ARG A 215 -9.01 -1.21 -17.35
CA ARG A 215 -9.07 -0.72 -18.73
C ARG A 215 -8.05 0.37 -19.01
N THR A 216 -7.85 1.30 -18.08
CA THR A 216 -6.94 2.43 -18.27
C THR A 216 -5.48 1.96 -18.25
N GLU A 217 -5.13 1.06 -17.33
CA GLU A 217 -3.79 0.45 -17.27
C GLU A 217 -3.51 -0.41 -18.50
N ASP A 218 -4.50 -1.17 -18.98
CA ASP A 218 -4.38 -1.96 -20.21
C ASP A 218 -4.09 -1.07 -21.42
N GLN A 219 -4.77 0.08 -21.52
CA GLN A 219 -4.56 1.05 -22.60
C GLN A 219 -3.19 1.75 -22.51
N LEU A 220 -2.75 2.12 -21.30
CA LEU A 220 -1.50 2.84 -21.08
C LEU A 220 -0.27 1.95 -21.29
N PHE A 221 -0.37 0.67 -20.94
CA PHE A 221 0.78 -0.25 -20.92
C PHE A 221 0.69 -1.41 -21.91
N ALA A 222 -0.39 -1.46 -22.72
CA ALA A 222 -0.66 -2.53 -23.68
C ALA A 222 -0.56 -3.93 -23.03
N LEU A 223 -1.24 -4.09 -21.90
CA LEU A 223 -1.15 -5.28 -21.07
C LEU A 223 -1.83 -6.47 -21.78
N GLU A 224 -1.15 -7.61 -21.83
CA GLU A 224 -1.74 -8.84 -22.38
C GLU A 224 -2.45 -9.63 -21.26
N GLU A 225 -3.78 -9.67 -21.27
CA GLU A 225 -4.58 -10.44 -20.30
C GLU A 225 -4.55 -11.97 -20.55
N LYS A 226 -3.42 -12.51 -21.00
CA LYS A 226 -3.28 -13.95 -21.31
C LYS A 226 -3.02 -14.80 -20.07
N ILE A 227 -2.55 -14.19 -18.99
CA ILE A 227 -2.16 -14.89 -17.76
C ILE A 227 -2.73 -14.13 -16.56
N ILE A 228 -3.42 -14.87 -15.71
CA ILE A 228 -3.97 -14.40 -14.46
C ILE A 228 -3.32 -15.15 -13.32
N LEU A 229 -2.77 -14.38 -12.40
CA LEU A 229 -2.20 -14.91 -11.17
C LEU A 229 -3.19 -14.71 -10.03
N TYR A 230 -3.39 -15.76 -9.22
CA TYR A 230 -4.28 -15.73 -8.08
C TYR A 230 -3.54 -16.17 -6.82
N ASP A 231 -3.55 -15.30 -5.81
CA ASP A 231 -3.02 -15.63 -4.50
C ASP A 231 -3.86 -14.99 -3.38
N LEU A 232 -3.81 -15.62 -2.22
CA LEU A 232 -4.53 -15.22 -1.01
C LEU A 232 -3.55 -14.78 0.06
N THR A 233 -3.80 -13.60 0.61
CA THR A 233 -3.00 -13.08 1.71
C THR A 233 -3.86 -12.76 2.92
N ASN A 234 -3.38 -13.15 4.10
CA ASN A 234 -4.04 -12.81 5.35
C ASN A 234 -3.45 -11.52 5.93
N THR A 235 -4.31 -10.71 6.54
CA THR A 235 -3.95 -9.59 7.40
C THR A 235 -4.69 -9.73 8.74
N PHE A 236 -4.15 -9.13 9.79
CA PHE A 236 -4.60 -9.33 11.17
C PHE A 236 -5.14 -8.04 11.78
N PHE A 237 -6.09 -8.20 12.71
CA PHE A 237 -6.61 -7.08 13.50
C PHE A 237 -5.75 -6.82 14.74
N GLU A 238 -5.64 -5.55 15.12
CA GLU A 238 -5.11 -5.18 16.44
C GLU A 238 -6.17 -5.40 17.54
N GLY A 239 -7.45 -5.14 17.22
CA GLY A 239 -8.57 -5.33 18.13
C GLY A 239 -9.20 -6.72 18.06
N SER A 240 -10.24 -6.94 18.88
CA SER A 240 -10.95 -8.23 18.98
C SER A 240 -11.67 -8.69 17.72
N GLY A 241 -11.85 -7.83 16.71
CA GLY A 241 -12.62 -8.14 15.50
C GLY A 241 -14.11 -8.40 15.73
N LYS A 242 -14.63 -8.26 16.97
CA LYS A 242 -15.97 -8.69 17.38
C LYS A 242 -17.12 -8.14 16.53
N TYR A 243 -16.94 -6.93 15.98
CA TYR A 243 -17.97 -6.24 15.18
C TYR A 243 -17.80 -6.42 13.67
N ASN A 244 -16.91 -7.32 13.26
CA ASN A 244 -16.72 -7.70 11.86
C ASN A 244 -17.01 -9.20 11.71
N PRO A 245 -18.11 -9.60 11.06
CA PRO A 245 -18.43 -11.00 10.86
C PRO A 245 -17.40 -11.73 10.00
N LYS A 246 -16.56 -11.04 9.21
CA LYS A 246 -15.44 -11.64 8.48
C LYS A 246 -14.22 -11.94 9.37
N ALA A 247 -14.13 -11.34 10.54
CA ALA A 247 -13.00 -11.55 11.43
C ALA A 247 -13.07 -12.95 12.06
N ARG A 248 -12.08 -13.79 11.74
CA ARG A 248 -12.00 -15.18 12.24
C ARG A 248 -10.59 -15.49 12.68
N TYR A 249 -10.44 -16.21 13.78
CA TYR A 249 -9.16 -16.75 14.19
C TYR A 249 -8.74 -17.85 13.21
N GLY A 250 -7.53 -17.73 12.68
CA GLY A 250 -6.93 -18.76 11.83
C GLY A 250 -5.95 -19.61 12.62
N GLY A 251 -6.02 -20.93 12.49
CA GLY A 251 -5.06 -21.86 13.11
C GLY A 251 -3.63 -21.71 12.57
N ASN A 252 -3.47 -21.17 11.35
CA ASN A 252 -2.21 -21.01 10.65
C ASN A 252 -1.97 -19.56 10.21
N SER A 253 -1.86 -18.62 11.17
CA SER A 253 -1.37 -17.27 10.86
C SER A 253 0.07 -17.35 10.34
N LYS A 254 0.30 -16.95 9.07
CA LYS A 254 1.66 -16.88 8.47
C LYS A 254 2.61 -15.99 9.29
N GLU A 255 2.06 -15.09 10.11
CA GLU A 255 2.80 -14.15 10.96
C GLU A 255 2.90 -14.61 12.43
N LYS A 256 2.48 -15.85 12.74
CA LYS A 256 2.46 -16.43 14.10
C LYS A 256 1.62 -15.64 15.12
N ARG A 257 0.68 -14.83 14.63
CA ARG A 257 -0.32 -14.14 15.45
C ARG A 257 -1.61 -14.95 15.50
N SER A 258 -1.58 -16.09 16.20
CA SER A 258 -2.78 -16.90 16.46
C SER A 258 -3.70 -16.27 17.52
N ASP A 259 -3.20 -15.25 18.22
CA ASP A 259 -3.88 -14.41 19.20
C ASP A 259 -4.81 -13.35 18.57
N CYS A 260 -4.70 -13.12 17.26
CA CYS A 260 -5.48 -12.12 16.54
C CYS A 260 -6.45 -12.76 15.56
N PRO A 261 -7.67 -12.22 15.40
CA PRO A 261 -8.51 -12.59 14.28
C PRO A 261 -7.91 -12.06 12.98
N LEU A 262 -8.27 -12.70 11.87
CA LEU A 262 -7.76 -12.45 10.54
C LEU A 262 -8.89 -12.12 9.57
N VAL A 263 -8.49 -11.53 8.45
CA VAL A 263 -9.28 -11.35 7.23
C VAL A 263 -8.36 -11.66 6.05
N THR A 264 -8.94 -12.24 4.99
CA THR A 264 -8.19 -12.70 3.82
C THR A 264 -8.48 -11.79 2.64
N LEU A 265 -7.44 -11.22 2.03
CA LEU A 265 -7.49 -10.52 0.76
C LEU A 265 -7.12 -11.50 -0.34
N GLY A 266 -8.05 -11.74 -1.27
CA GLY A 266 -7.75 -12.37 -2.55
C GLY A 266 -7.51 -11.30 -3.60
N LEU A 267 -6.45 -11.47 -4.36
CA LEU A 267 -6.07 -10.56 -5.42
C LEU A 267 -5.85 -11.31 -6.71
N VAL A 268 -6.28 -10.67 -7.79
CA VAL A 268 -6.08 -11.14 -9.15
C VAL A 268 -5.15 -10.15 -9.81
N LEU A 269 -4.04 -10.65 -10.34
CA LEU A 269 -3.02 -9.84 -10.99
C LEU A 269 -2.79 -10.35 -12.42
N ASP A 270 -2.40 -9.46 -13.32
CA ASP A 270 -1.85 -9.86 -14.61
C ASP A 270 -0.35 -10.21 -14.52
N MET A 271 0.23 -10.57 -15.67
CA MET A 271 1.65 -10.93 -15.78
C MET A 271 2.62 -9.77 -15.48
N GLN A 272 2.16 -8.51 -15.54
CA GLN A 272 2.97 -7.35 -15.17
C GLN A 272 2.79 -6.98 -13.69
N GLY A 273 1.89 -7.64 -12.95
CA GLY A 273 1.61 -7.40 -11.54
C GLY A 273 0.59 -6.29 -11.27
N PHE A 274 -0.18 -5.86 -12.29
CA PHE A 274 -1.29 -4.93 -12.10
C PHE A 274 -2.51 -5.67 -11.56
N PRO A 275 -3.16 -5.16 -10.51
CA PRO A 275 -4.40 -5.75 -10.02
C PRO A 275 -5.53 -5.60 -11.03
N LYS A 276 -6.31 -6.66 -11.18
CA LYS A 276 -7.53 -6.67 -12.00
C LYS A 276 -8.78 -6.69 -11.14
N LYS A 277 -8.73 -7.43 -10.02
CA LYS A 277 -9.85 -7.55 -9.09
C LYS A 277 -9.38 -7.93 -7.70
N SER A 278 -10.07 -7.41 -6.70
CA SER A 278 -9.84 -7.77 -5.30
C SER A 278 -11.09 -8.32 -4.65
N ARG A 279 -10.94 -9.15 -3.62
CA ARG A 279 -12.06 -9.54 -2.76
C ARG A 279 -11.60 -9.80 -1.34
N ILE A 280 -12.40 -9.32 -0.39
CA ILE A 280 -12.18 -9.50 1.02
C ILE A 280 -13.07 -10.65 1.50
N PHE A 281 -12.44 -11.64 2.13
CA PHE A 281 -13.02 -12.89 2.58
C PHE A 281 -12.93 -13.01 4.10
N GLU A 282 -13.79 -13.83 4.70
CA GLU A 282 -13.62 -14.23 6.09
C GLU A 282 -12.21 -14.79 6.35
N GLY A 283 -11.66 -14.49 7.52
CA GLY A 283 -10.43 -15.14 7.96
C GLY A 283 -10.59 -16.66 7.99
N ASN A 284 -9.48 -17.38 7.87
CA ASN A 284 -9.45 -18.84 7.94
C ASN A 284 -10.26 -19.56 6.83
N ILE A 285 -10.60 -18.87 5.73
CA ILE A 285 -11.21 -19.51 4.58
C ILE A 285 -10.24 -20.52 3.94
N SER A 286 -10.72 -21.75 3.77
CA SER A 286 -10.04 -22.78 2.99
C SER A 286 -10.20 -22.51 1.49
N GLU A 287 -9.12 -22.72 0.77
CA GLU A 287 -8.86 -22.22 -0.58
C GLU A 287 -9.76 -22.73 -1.75
N PRO A 288 -10.50 -23.86 -1.68
CA PRO A 288 -11.21 -24.40 -2.86
C PRO A 288 -12.34 -23.52 -3.42
N LYS A 289 -13.34 -23.17 -2.60
CA LYS A 289 -14.57 -22.49 -3.07
C LYS A 289 -14.36 -21.03 -3.47
N THR A 290 -13.25 -20.45 -3.02
CA THR A 290 -12.91 -19.03 -3.18
C THR A 290 -12.47 -18.71 -4.61
N LEU A 291 -11.73 -19.64 -5.23
CA LEU A 291 -11.16 -19.50 -6.56
C LEU A 291 -12.27 -19.37 -7.63
N GLU A 292 -13.23 -20.29 -7.62
CA GLU A 292 -14.38 -20.28 -8.54
C GLU A 292 -15.16 -18.96 -8.46
N THR A 293 -15.44 -18.50 -7.24
CA THR A 293 -16.22 -17.27 -7.02
C THR A 293 -15.49 -16.03 -7.54
N MET A 294 -14.17 -15.97 -7.36
CA MET A 294 -13.32 -14.87 -7.85
C MET A 294 -13.19 -14.89 -9.37
N ILE A 295 -12.94 -16.05 -9.98
CA ILE A 295 -12.82 -16.17 -11.43
C ILE A 295 -14.14 -15.87 -12.14
N LYS A 296 -15.27 -16.35 -11.61
CA LYS A 296 -16.59 -15.95 -12.11
C LYS A 296 -16.81 -14.44 -11.98
N GLY A 297 -16.28 -13.82 -10.92
CA GLY A 297 -16.32 -12.37 -10.75
C GLY A 297 -15.40 -11.62 -11.72
N LEU A 298 -14.23 -12.17 -12.05
CA LEU A 298 -13.31 -11.64 -13.07
C LEU A 298 -13.86 -11.75 -14.48
N ALA A 299 -14.61 -12.81 -14.73
CA ALA A 299 -15.10 -13.16 -16.06
C ALA A 299 -15.98 -12.07 -16.68
N GLY A 300 -16.61 -11.18 -15.90
CA GLY A 300 -17.50 -10.15 -16.46
C GLY A 300 -18.54 -10.75 -17.41
N GLU A 301 -19.13 -9.92 -18.26
CA GLU A 301 -19.92 -10.41 -19.42
C GLU A 301 -19.00 -10.86 -20.59
N ASP A 302 -17.69 -10.56 -20.53
CA ASP A 302 -16.74 -10.73 -21.64
C ASP A 302 -16.07 -12.12 -21.69
N ILE A 303 -15.89 -12.80 -20.56
CA ILE A 303 -15.44 -14.20 -20.48
C ILE A 303 -16.68 -15.09 -20.26
N ASN A 304 -17.62 -15.04 -21.20
CA ASN A 304 -18.69 -16.02 -21.28
C ASN A 304 -18.10 -17.44 -21.38
N ASP A 305 -18.87 -18.46 -21.01
CA ASP A 305 -18.47 -19.88 -21.16
C ASP A 305 -18.03 -20.20 -22.62
N ASN A 306 -18.48 -19.39 -23.59
CA ASN A 306 -18.18 -19.46 -25.03
C ASN A 306 -17.02 -18.55 -25.52
N SER A 307 -16.28 -17.86 -24.64
CA SER A 307 -15.14 -17.06 -25.09
C SER A 307 -14.04 -17.96 -25.68
N LEU A 308 -13.61 -17.64 -26.91
CA LEU A 308 -12.57 -18.37 -27.65
C LEU A 308 -11.19 -18.29 -26.97
N PHE A 309 -10.97 -17.30 -26.10
CA PHE A 309 -9.72 -17.10 -25.39
C PHE A 309 -9.96 -17.01 -23.89
N LYS A 310 -9.45 -18.01 -23.14
CA LYS A 310 -9.44 -18.02 -21.68
C LYS A 310 -8.02 -17.78 -21.14
N PRO A 311 -7.85 -16.93 -20.12
CA PRO A 311 -6.55 -16.69 -19.53
C PRO A 311 -5.99 -17.95 -18.86
N THR A 312 -4.65 -18.03 -18.78
CA THR A 312 -3.95 -19.08 -18.03
C THR A 312 -3.90 -18.72 -16.55
N ILE A 313 -4.41 -19.61 -15.71
CA ILE A 313 -4.52 -19.38 -14.26
C ILE A 313 -3.32 -20.00 -13.54
N VAL A 314 -2.57 -19.18 -12.82
CA VAL A 314 -1.41 -19.63 -12.05
C VAL A 314 -1.76 -19.65 -10.56
N LEU A 315 -1.56 -20.78 -9.90
CA LEU A 315 -1.88 -20.98 -8.47
C LEU A 315 -0.71 -21.54 -7.67
N ASP A 316 -0.57 -21.07 -6.44
CA ASP A 316 0.33 -21.68 -5.45
C ASP A 316 -0.21 -23.02 -4.91
N ALA A 317 0.68 -23.81 -4.29
CA ALA A 317 0.43 -25.14 -3.74
C ALA A 317 -0.72 -25.18 -2.72
N GLY A 318 -0.91 -24.11 -1.95
CA GLY A 318 -2.02 -24.01 -0.99
C GLY A 318 -3.38 -24.13 -1.68
N ILE A 319 -3.56 -23.36 -2.76
CA ILE A 319 -4.84 -23.20 -3.46
C ILE A 319 -5.07 -24.27 -4.54
N ALA A 320 -4.02 -24.91 -5.06
CA ALA A 320 -4.11 -25.89 -6.14
C ALA A 320 -4.68 -27.27 -5.72
N THR A 321 -5.94 -27.35 -5.28
CA THR A 321 -6.57 -28.62 -4.87
C THR A 321 -6.99 -29.42 -6.10
N GLU A 322 -7.12 -30.74 -5.97
CA GLU A 322 -7.64 -31.56 -7.07
C GLU A 322 -9.05 -31.12 -7.50
N ASP A 323 -9.89 -30.67 -6.57
CA ASP A 323 -11.21 -30.14 -6.90
C ASP A 323 -11.13 -28.85 -7.73
N ASN A 324 -10.20 -27.93 -7.38
CA ASN A 324 -9.96 -26.71 -8.16
C ASN A 324 -9.42 -27.03 -9.55
N ILE A 325 -8.48 -27.98 -9.65
CA ILE A 325 -7.90 -28.40 -10.93
C ILE A 325 -8.98 -29.05 -11.81
N LYS A 326 -9.83 -29.92 -11.25
CA LYS A 326 -10.96 -30.52 -11.98
C LYS A 326 -11.95 -29.45 -12.47
N TRP A 327 -12.26 -28.46 -11.63
CA TRP A 327 -13.12 -27.36 -12.01
C TRP A 327 -12.52 -26.53 -13.16
N LEU A 328 -11.23 -26.18 -13.09
CA LEU A 328 -10.52 -25.46 -14.15
C LEU A 328 -10.55 -26.24 -15.47
N LYS A 329 -10.25 -27.55 -15.44
CA LYS A 329 -10.36 -28.43 -16.61
C LYS A 329 -11.78 -28.48 -17.17
N GLY A 330 -12.78 -28.67 -16.31
CA GLY A 330 -14.19 -28.74 -16.72
C GLY A 330 -14.71 -27.44 -17.35
N LYS A 331 -14.08 -26.30 -17.03
CA LYS A 331 -14.35 -25.01 -17.64
C LYS A 331 -13.38 -24.63 -18.77
N PHE A 332 -12.52 -25.54 -19.21
CA PHE A 332 -11.56 -25.33 -20.30
C PHE A 332 -10.56 -24.19 -20.03
N TYR A 333 -10.24 -23.90 -18.77
CA TYR A 333 -9.17 -22.96 -18.44
C TYR A 333 -7.80 -23.63 -18.58
N HIS A 334 -6.84 -22.85 -19.06
CA HIS A 334 -5.44 -23.20 -18.94
C HIS A 334 -4.94 -22.91 -17.53
N TYR A 335 -4.02 -23.72 -17.00
CA TYR A 335 -3.46 -23.48 -15.67
C TYR A 335 -2.02 -23.94 -15.51
N ILE A 336 -1.31 -23.33 -14.56
CA ILE A 336 -0.01 -23.78 -14.05
C ILE A 336 -0.10 -23.80 -12.52
N VAL A 337 0.17 -24.94 -11.90
CA VAL A 337 0.00 -25.12 -10.46
C VAL A 337 1.15 -25.90 -9.83
N VAL A 338 1.46 -25.63 -8.55
CA VAL A 338 2.46 -26.43 -7.82
C VAL A 338 1.89 -27.79 -7.43
N SER A 339 2.60 -28.85 -7.79
CA SER A 339 2.26 -30.22 -7.39
C SER A 339 2.41 -30.41 -5.88
N ARG A 340 1.37 -30.96 -5.24
CA ARG A 340 1.39 -31.33 -3.81
C ARG A 340 1.94 -32.73 -3.54
N LYS A 341 2.42 -33.45 -4.55
CA LYS A 341 2.95 -34.82 -4.40
C LYS A 341 4.05 -34.85 -3.33
N LYS A 342 4.00 -35.83 -2.42
CA LYS A 342 4.95 -35.97 -1.29
C LYS A 342 6.35 -36.43 -1.72
N LYS A 343 6.46 -37.19 -2.82
CA LYS A 343 7.74 -37.60 -3.40
C LYS A 343 8.08 -36.64 -4.54
N LYS A 344 9.16 -35.88 -4.35
CA LYS A 344 9.69 -34.90 -5.30
C LYS A 344 11.03 -35.38 -5.86
N ALA A 345 11.07 -36.63 -6.33
CA ALA A 345 12.23 -37.13 -7.06
C ALA A 345 12.05 -36.77 -8.53
N ILE A 346 13.12 -36.32 -9.17
CA ILE A 346 13.15 -36.12 -10.63
C ILE A 346 13.18 -37.52 -11.24
N PRO A 347 12.25 -37.87 -12.15
CA PRO A 347 12.30 -39.14 -12.85
C PRO A 347 13.61 -39.28 -13.65
N SER A 348 14.19 -40.47 -13.67
CA SER A 348 15.51 -40.72 -14.29
C SER A 348 15.55 -40.50 -15.80
N ASP A 349 14.39 -40.52 -16.44
CA ASP A 349 14.15 -40.33 -17.88
C ASP A 349 13.92 -38.86 -18.27
N VAL A 350 13.87 -37.95 -17.30
CA VAL A 350 13.64 -36.52 -17.56
C VAL A 350 14.97 -35.80 -17.79
N ALA A 351 15.13 -35.25 -19.00
CA ALA A 351 16.23 -34.36 -19.32
C ALA A 351 16.04 -32.99 -18.65
N MET A 352 17.05 -32.56 -17.90
CA MET A 352 17.04 -31.27 -17.20
C MET A 352 17.82 -30.24 -18.00
N ILE A 353 17.19 -29.10 -18.30
CA ILE A 353 17.82 -27.94 -18.96
C ILE A 353 18.03 -26.80 -17.96
N ALA A 354 19.00 -25.94 -18.21
CA ALA A 354 19.17 -24.71 -17.43
C ALA A 354 18.06 -23.72 -17.79
N VAL A 355 17.36 -23.20 -16.78
CA VAL A 355 16.32 -22.16 -16.96
C VAL A 355 16.64 -20.84 -16.25
N LYS A 356 17.69 -20.84 -15.42
CA LYS A 356 18.24 -19.64 -14.78
C LYS A 356 19.72 -19.81 -14.52
N GLU A 357 20.50 -18.82 -14.92
CA GLU A 357 21.95 -18.77 -14.74
C GLU A 357 22.36 -17.47 -14.04
N ASP A 358 23.49 -17.49 -13.35
CA ASP A 358 24.16 -16.28 -12.84
C ASP A 358 25.25 -15.87 -13.82
N ASP A 359 25.00 -14.81 -14.61
CA ASP A 359 25.94 -14.29 -15.61
C ASP A 359 27.30 -13.91 -15.02
N LYS A 360 27.36 -13.55 -13.73
CA LYS A 360 28.62 -13.13 -13.08
C LYS A 360 29.44 -14.32 -12.57
N ALA A 361 28.77 -15.38 -12.13
CA ALA A 361 29.41 -16.56 -11.55
C ALA A 361 29.50 -17.74 -12.54
N ASN A 362 28.85 -17.64 -13.70
CA ASN A 362 28.70 -18.71 -14.69
C ASN A 362 28.18 -20.01 -14.06
N THR A 363 27.17 -19.89 -13.19
CA THR A 363 26.57 -21.03 -12.48
C THR A 363 25.09 -21.16 -12.79
N VAL A 364 24.64 -22.39 -13.03
CA VAL A 364 23.21 -22.69 -13.22
C VAL A 364 22.51 -22.64 -11.87
N LEU A 365 21.59 -21.70 -11.69
CA LEU A 365 20.84 -21.50 -10.46
C LEU A 365 19.59 -22.38 -10.39
N VAL A 366 18.96 -22.62 -11.53
CA VAL A 366 17.76 -23.45 -11.66
C VAL A 366 17.82 -24.30 -12.91
N GLN A 367 17.52 -25.59 -12.74
CA GLN A 367 17.30 -26.52 -13.84
C GLN A 367 15.84 -26.97 -13.87
N ALA A 368 15.28 -27.20 -15.06
CA ALA A 368 13.93 -27.70 -15.23
C ALA A 368 13.87 -28.80 -16.30
N GLY A 369 12.96 -29.76 -16.14
CA GLY A 369 12.73 -30.82 -17.13
C GLY A 369 11.27 -31.22 -17.21
N LEU A 370 10.76 -31.39 -18.43
CA LEU A 370 9.37 -31.75 -18.68
C LEU A 370 9.17 -33.27 -18.71
N ALA A 371 8.11 -33.72 -18.04
CA ALA A 371 7.59 -35.07 -18.14
C ALA A 371 6.10 -35.03 -18.49
N LYS A 372 5.64 -35.98 -19.31
CA LYS A 372 4.21 -36.13 -19.59
C LYS A 372 3.60 -37.15 -18.63
N ASN A 373 2.59 -36.73 -17.87
CA ASN A 373 1.83 -37.64 -17.03
C ASN A 373 0.72 -38.29 -17.87
N GLN A 374 0.89 -39.58 -18.18
CA GLN A 374 -0.04 -40.34 -19.02
C GLN A 374 -1.41 -40.58 -18.36
N GLU A 375 -1.50 -40.58 -17.03
CA GLU A 375 -2.75 -40.83 -16.30
C GLU A 375 -3.66 -39.59 -16.27
N THR A 376 -3.07 -38.40 -16.17
CA THR A 376 -3.82 -37.15 -16.00
C THR A 376 -3.90 -36.29 -17.25
N ASP A 377 -3.18 -36.69 -18.31
CA ASP A 377 -2.97 -35.95 -19.57
C ASP A 377 -2.43 -34.51 -19.34
N GLU A 378 -1.60 -34.36 -18.30
CA GLU A 378 -0.92 -33.12 -17.92
C GLU A 378 0.58 -33.18 -18.21
N LEU A 379 1.21 -32.01 -18.30
CA LEU A 379 2.66 -31.88 -18.22
C LEU A 379 3.09 -31.61 -16.78
N GLU A 380 4.16 -32.28 -16.35
CA GLU A 380 4.84 -32.11 -15.07
C GLU A 380 6.23 -31.51 -15.31
N LEU A 381 6.45 -30.27 -14.87
CA LEU A 381 7.76 -29.62 -14.92
C LEU A 381 8.49 -29.85 -13.60
N TYR A 382 9.56 -30.64 -13.61
CA TYR A 382 10.42 -30.85 -12.45
C TYR A 382 11.51 -29.78 -12.43
N CYS A 383 11.61 -29.04 -11.34
CA CYS A 383 12.58 -27.98 -11.17
C CYS A 383 13.51 -28.27 -9.99
N HIS A 384 14.80 -28.01 -10.16
CA HIS A 384 15.81 -28.03 -9.11
C HIS A 384 16.42 -26.64 -8.95
N SER A 385 16.31 -26.05 -7.74
CA SER A 385 16.84 -24.72 -7.44
C SER A 385 17.86 -24.77 -6.30
N ILE A 386 19.06 -24.23 -6.56
CA ILE A 386 20.16 -24.20 -5.59
C ILE A 386 19.80 -23.35 -4.37
N ASP A 387 19.21 -22.17 -4.56
CA ASP A 387 18.85 -21.28 -3.45
C ASP A 387 17.77 -21.92 -2.56
N LYS A 388 16.82 -22.61 -3.18
CA LYS A 388 15.79 -23.35 -2.46
C LYS A 388 16.37 -24.54 -1.72
N GLU A 389 17.34 -25.25 -2.32
CA GLU A 389 18.09 -26.32 -1.66
C GLU A 389 18.77 -25.80 -0.40
N LYS A 390 19.59 -24.75 -0.51
CA LYS A 390 20.29 -24.13 0.62
C LYS A 390 19.32 -23.70 1.74
N LYS A 391 18.20 -23.07 1.38
CA LYS A 391 17.17 -22.63 2.34
C LYS A 391 16.53 -23.82 3.06
N GLU A 392 16.10 -24.84 2.31
CA GLU A 392 15.46 -26.04 2.87
C GLU A 392 16.43 -26.87 3.71
N GLU A 393 17.68 -27.03 3.26
CA GLU A 393 18.74 -27.69 4.03
C GLU A 393 19.07 -26.92 5.30
N GLY A 394 19.19 -25.58 5.25
CA GLY A 394 19.41 -24.77 6.44
C GLY A 394 18.28 -24.92 7.48
N ILE A 395 17.02 -25.00 7.03
CA ILE A 395 15.89 -25.29 7.90
C ILE A 395 15.99 -26.71 8.48
N LYS A 396 16.25 -27.73 7.64
CA LYS A 396 16.39 -29.12 8.07
C LYS A 396 17.50 -29.27 9.11
N ASN A 397 18.69 -28.71 8.87
CA ASN A 397 19.84 -28.77 9.75
C ASN A 397 19.51 -28.17 11.13
N LYS A 398 18.90 -26.98 11.14
CA LYS A 398 18.47 -26.33 12.39
C LYS A 398 17.44 -27.15 13.18
N PHE A 399 16.53 -27.85 12.49
CA PHE A 399 15.58 -28.76 13.14
C PHE A 399 16.25 -30.04 13.63
N GLN A 400 17.23 -30.59 12.90
CA GLN A 400 18.02 -31.75 13.31
C GLN A 400 18.83 -31.45 14.58
N GLU A 401 19.58 -30.34 14.60
CA GLU A 401 20.36 -29.91 15.77
C GLU A 401 19.47 -29.77 17.01
N ARG A 402 18.30 -29.13 16.86
CA ARG A 402 17.33 -28.98 17.95
C ARG A 402 16.77 -30.30 18.41
N PHE A 403 16.48 -31.22 17.49
CA PHE A 403 15.97 -32.54 17.82
C PHE A 403 17.01 -33.37 18.58
N GLU A 404 18.26 -33.40 18.10
CA GLU A 404 19.37 -34.08 18.75
C GLU A 404 19.70 -33.49 20.13
N ALA A 405 19.65 -32.17 20.28
CA ALA A 405 19.81 -31.51 21.58
C ALA A 405 18.70 -31.91 22.58
N GLU A 406 17.45 -32.02 22.13
CA GLU A 406 16.34 -32.47 22.99
C GLU A 406 16.42 -33.97 23.30
N LEU A 407 16.91 -34.81 22.39
CA LEU A 407 17.21 -36.22 22.65
C LEU A 407 18.33 -36.36 23.67
N LEU A 408 19.39 -35.54 23.58
CA LEU A 408 20.47 -35.51 24.55
C LEU A 408 19.98 -35.07 25.93
N LYS A 409 19.10 -34.06 26.01
CA LYS A 409 18.44 -33.68 27.27
C LYS A 409 17.58 -34.80 27.83
N ALA A 410 16.89 -35.56 26.97
CA ALA A 410 16.10 -36.72 27.41
C ALA A 410 17.00 -37.84 27.96
N ARG A 411 18.16 -38.06 27.32
CA ARG A 411 19.18 -39.01 27.79
C ARG A 411 19.78 -38.58 29.14
N ASN A 412 20.27 -37.35 29.26
CA ASN A 412 20.87 -36.82 30.48
C ASN A 412 19.86 -36.77 31.65
N ALA A 413 18.56 -36.65 31.35
CA ALA A 413 17.52 -36.72 32.38
C ALA A 413 17.40 -38.11 33.04
N LEU A 414 17.95 -39.18 32.46
CA LEU A 414 17.99 -40.49 33.11
C LEU A 414 18.90 -40.48 34.35
N ASP A 415 19.95 -39.66 34.33
CA ASP A 415 20.97 -39.59 35.39
C ASP A 415 20.60 -38.61 36.52
N LEU A 416 19.71 -37.66 36.28
CA LEU A 416 19.31 -36.63 37.26
C LEU A 416 18.41 -37.18 38.39
N LYS A 417 18.54 -36.64 39.61
CA LYS A 417 17.78 -37.07 40.80
C LYS A 417 16.25 -36.95 40.61
N ASN A 418 15.78 -35.91 39.93
CA ASN A 418 14.35 -35.65 39.65
C ASN A 418 13.99 -35.85 38.17
N GLY A 419 14.79 -36.60 37.41
CA GLY A 419 14.56 -36.80 35.99
C GLY A 419 13.49 -37.86 35.69
N THR A 420 12.92 -37.82 34.48
CA THR A 420 11.97 -38.84 34.01
C THR A 420 12.69 -40.14 33.68
N LYS A 421 12.59 -41.15 34.56
CA LYS A 421 13.31 -42.43 34.39
C LYS A 421 12.42 -43.60 34.01
N ARG A 422 11.12 -43.56 34.32
CA ARG A 422 10.19 -44.66 34.03
C ARG A 422 10.07 -44.87 32.51
N TYR A 423 10.21 -46.11 32.06
CA TYR A 423 10.33 -46.47 30.64
C TYR A 423 9.17 -45.93 29.80
N ASP A 424 7.92 -46.15 30.24
CA ASP A 424 6.71 -45.69 29.54
C ASP A 424 6.70 -44.15 29.36
N LYS A 425 7.13 -43.41 30.38
CA LYS A 425 7.17 -41.94 30.35
C LYS A 425 8.30 -41.42 29.46
N VAL A 426 9.40 -42.15 29.36
CA VAL A 426 10.48 -41.84 28.41
C VAL A 426 9.99 -42.10 26.98
N ILE A 427 9.26 -43.18 26.72
CA ILE A 427 8.61 -43.43 25.42
C ILE A 427 7.66 -42.29 25.06
N GLU A 428 6.75 -41.91 25.96
CA GLU A 428 5.82 -40.79 25.74
C GLU A 428 6.58 -39.50 25.41
N ARG A 429 7.65 -39.20 26.14
CA ARG A 429 8.49 -38.03 25.91
C ARG A 429 9.16 -38.06 24.54
N ILE A 430 9.73 -39.20 24.13
CA ILE A 430 10.31 -39.35 22.79
C ILE A 430 9.23 -39.27 21.71
N GLY A 431 8.03 -39.80 21.95
CA GLY A 431 6.87 -39.65 21.08
C GLY A 431 6.51 -38.19 20.83
N ARG A 432 6.39 -37.39 21.90
CA ARG A 432 6.15 -35.93 21.82
C ARG A 432 7.28 -35.20 21.10
N LEU A 433 8.53 -35.62 21.28
CA LEU A 433 9.64 -35.06 20.51
C LEU A 433 9.51 -35.40 19.02
N LYS A 434 9.17 -36.64 18.66
CA LYS A 434 8.95 -37.04 17.26
C LYS A 434 7.79 -36.28 16.61
N GLU A 435 6.74 -35.99 17.37
CA GLU A 435 5.60 -35.15 16.95
C GLU A 435 6.03 -33.69 16.73
N LYS A 436 6.69 -33.08 17.71
CA LYS A 436 7.20 -31.71 17.65
C LYS A 436 8.19 -31.50 16.50
N PHE A 437 9.00 -32.50 16.19
CA PHE A 437 10.03 -32.48 15.15
C PHE A 437 9.69 -33.38 13.96
N LYS A 438 8.40 -33.46 13.57
CA LYS A 438 7.88 -34.32 12.49
C LYS A 438 8.65 -34.23 11.16
N LEU A 439 9.20 -33.06 10.85
CA LEU A 439 9.96 -32.80 9.63
C LEU A 439 11.24 -33.64 9.51
N VAL A 440 11.92 -33.91 10.64
CA VAL A 440 13.22 -34.59 10.65
C VAL A 440 13.17 -35.95 11.35
N SER A 441 12.20 -36.17 12.24
CA SER A 441 12.14 -37.34 13.12
C SER A 441 12.08 -38.69 12.38
N HIS A 442 11.48 -38.75 11.20
CA HIS A 442 11.42 -39.95 10.34
C HIS A 442 12.81 -40.43 9.87
N GLY A 443 13.75 -39.50 9.76
CA GLY A 443 15.15 -39.77 9.42
C GLY A 443 15.97 -40.35 10.56
N TYR A 444 15.41 -40.49 11.77
CA TYR A 444 16.11 -41.01 12.94
C TYR A 444 15.54 -42.35 13.38
N LYS A 445 16.44 -43.30 13.69
CA LYS A 445 16.11 -44.49 14.48
C LYS A 445 16.51 -44.18 15.92
N VAL A 446 15.52 -44.04 16.80
CA VAL A 446 15.74 -43.83 18.25
C VAL A 446 15.41 -45.13 18.96
N THR A 447 16.36 -45.66 19.72
CA THR A 447 16.23 -46.89 20.52
C THR A 447 16.30 -46.52 22.00
N ILE A 448 15.40 -47.09 22.79
CA ILE A 448 15.34 -46.89 24.25
C ILE A 448 15.56 -48.25 24.88
N GLU A 449 16.61 -48.37 25.68
CA GLU A 449 16.93 -49.61 26.41
C GLU A 449 16.19 -49.61 27.74
N LYS A 450 15.43 -50.67 28.01
CA LYS A 450 14.75 -50.91 29.29
C LYS A 450 15.68 -51.67 30.22
N ASP A 451 15.70 -51.30 31.49
CA ASP A 451 16.36 -52.09 32.53
C ASP A 451 15.54 -53.36 32.81
N SER A 452 16.21 -54.51 32.96
CA SER A 452 15.58 -55.82 33.16
C SER A 452 15.05 -56.01 34.58
N GLU A 453 15.61 -55.29 35.56
CA GLU A 453 15.24 -55.42 36.98
C GLU A 453 14.38 -54.25 37.48
N THR A 454 14.40 -53.11 36.77
CA THR A 454 13.62 -51.93 37.12
C THR A 454 12.78 -51.45 35.93
N ASP A 455 11.57 -50.94 36.15
CA ASP A 455 10.71 -50.41 35.07
C ASP A 455 11.21 -49.06 34.50
N LYS A 456 12.53 -48.86 34.46
CA LYS A 456 13.21 -47.63 34.08
C LYS A 456 13.92 -47.78 32.73
N ALA A 457 14.06 -46.67 32.03
CA ALA A 457 14.91 -46.59 30.85
C ALA A 457 16.38 -46.47 31.30
N LYS A 458 17.24 -47.34 30.77
CA LYS A 458 18.68 -47.38 31.03
C LYS A 458 19.45 -46.42 30.13
N ASN A 459 19.07 -46.35 28.85
CA ASN A 459 19.78 -45.54 27.88
C ASN A 459 18.89 -45.14 26.70
N ILE A 460 19.27 -44.07 26.02
CA ILE A 460 18.66 -43.61 24.77
C ILE A 460 19.78 -43.45 23.74
N THR A 461 19.66 -44.15 22.62
CA THR A 461 20.58 -44.06 21.49
C THR A 461 19.82 -43.69 20.22
N TRP A 462 20.48 -42.98 19.31
CA TRP A 462 19.87 -42.60 18.04
C TRP A 462 20.88 -42.63 16.89
N SER A 463 20.41 -42.95 15.69
CA SER A 463 21.19 -42.90 14.45
C SER A 463 20.38 -42.30 13.31
N ARG A 464 21.08 -41.64 12.37
CA ARG A 464 20.48 -41.06 11.16
C ARG A 464 20.41 -42.11 10.05
N LYS A 465 19.26 -42.19 9.38
CA LYS A 465 19.08 -42.95 8.14
C LYS A 465 19.61 -42.13 6.97
N LYS A 466 20.31 -42.77 6.03
CA LYS A 466 20.56 -42.15 4.72
C LYS A 466 19.22 -41.89 4.06
N THR A 467 18.96 -40.62 3.77
CA THR A 467 17.77 -40.17 3.05
C THR A 467 18.22 -39.52 1.76
N GLU A 468 17.47 -39.76 0.69
CA GLU A 468 17.73 -39.10 -0.59
C GLU A 468 17.60 -37.58 -0.43
N LYS A 469 18.50 -36.85 -1.08
CA LYS A 469 18.43 -35.39 -1.14
C LYS A 469 17.25 -34.99 -2.04
N THR A 470 16.14 -34.62 -1.42
CA THR A 470 14.98 -34.04 -2.11
C THR A 470 14.87 -32.53 -1.89
N SER A 471 15.87 -31.91 -1.26
CA SER A 471 15.89 -30.47 -1.00
C SER A 471 16.02 -29.70 -2.33
N GLY A 472 15.33 -28.58 -2.47
CA GLY A 472 15.44 -27.73 -3.66
C GLY A 472 14.64 -28.20 -4.88
N ILE A 473 14.07 -29.42 -4.83
CA ILE A 473 13.23 -29.97 -5.91
C ILE A 473 11.76 -29.57 -5.71
N TYR A 474 11.11 -29.12 -6.77
CA TYR A 474 9.67 -28.89 -6.83
C TYR A 474 9.13 -29.26 -8.21
N CYS A 475 7.82 -29.51 -8.29
CA CYS A 475 7.16 -29.94 -9.53
C CYS A 475 5.96 -29.03 -9.79
N LEU A 476 5.83 -28.54 -11.02
CA LEU A 476 4.67 -27.80 -11.51
C LEU A 476 3.83 -28.71 -12.41
N ARG A 477 2.51 -28.54 -12.40
CA ARG A 477 1.56 -29.24 -13.27
C ARG A 477 0.87 -28.24 -14.17
N THR A 478 0.70 -28.58 -15.44
CA THR A 478 -0.02 -27.73 -16.39
C THR A 478 -0.74 -28.54 -17.47
N ASN A 479 -1.82 -27.98 -18.00
CA ASN A 479 -2.50 -28.45 -19.21
C ASN A 479 -2.09 -27.68 -20.48
N ARG A 480 -1.12 -26.75 -20.39
CA ARG A 480 -0.54 -26.02 -21.54
C ARG A 480 0.54 -26.86 -22.20
N LYS A 481 0.15 -27.64 -23.22
CA LYS A 481 1.05 -28.53 -23.98
C LYS A 481 1.87 -27.80 -25.04
N ASP A 482 1.55 -26.54 -25.28
CA ASP A 482 2.18 -25.63 -26.25
C ASP A 482 3.40 -24.90 -25.68
N LEU A 483 3.64 -24.97 -24.36
CA LEU A 483 4.73 -24.26 -23.69
C LEU A 483 5.93 -25.18 -23.40
N ASN A 484 7.13 -24.61 -23.48
CA ASN A 484 8.38 -25.29 -23.10
C ASN A 484 8.75 -25.10 -21.62
N GLU A 485 9.83 -25.75 -21.17
CA GLU A 485 10.35 -25.70 -19.80
C GLU A 485 10.56 -24.26 -19.31
N GLN A 486 11.24 -23.44 -20.11
CA GLN A 486 11.57 -22.05 -19.78
C GLN A 486 10.29 -21.22 -19.61
N GLN A 487 9.36 -21.31 -20.57
CA GLN A 487 8.12 -20.54 -20.55
C GLN A 487 7.24 -20.90 -19.35
N ILE A 488 7.08 -22.19 -19.04
CA ILE A 488 6.31 -22.62 -17.87
C ILE A 488 6.97 -22.11 -16.58
N TRP A 489 8.30 -22.20 -16.51
CA TRP A 489 9.05 -21.71 -15.35
C TRP A 489 8.94 -20.19 -15.20
N ASP A 490 9.14 -19.42 -16.26
CA ASP A 490 9.02 -17.96 -16.28
C ASP A 490 7.63 -17.55 -15.78
N ILE A 491 6.57 -18.15 -16.33
CA ILE A 491 5.20 -17.86 -15.93
C ILE A 491 4.96 -18.15 -14.45
N TYR A 492 5.47 -19.27 -13.96
CA TYR A 492 5.36 -19.62 -12.55
C TYR A 492 6.16 -18.66 -11.65
N THR A 493 7.35 -18.24 -12.08
CA THR A 493 8.14 -17.28 -11.29
C THR A 493 7.46 -15.94 -11.13
N MET A 494 6.53 -15.55 -12.01
CA MET A 494 5.71 -14.36 -11.82
C MET A 494 4.87 -14.39 -10.53
N LEU A 495 4.61 -15.58 -9.93
CA LEU A 495 4.01 -15.65 -8.59
C LEU A 495 4.86 -14.90 -7.54
N THR A 496 6.18 -14.83 -7.71
CA THR A 496 7.04 -14.04 -6.80
C THR A 496 6.75 -12.54 -6.90
N ASP A 497 6.31 -12.03 -8.04
CA ASP A 497 5.88 -10.63 -8.17
C ASP A 497 4.61 -10.35 -7.35
N ILE A 498 3.74 -11.35 -7.16
CA ILE A 498 2.56 -11.25 -6.27
C ILE A 498 2.96 -11.23 -4.80
N GLU A 499 3.91 -12.08 -4.41
CA GLU A 499 4.46 -12.05 -3.05
C GLU A 499 5.05 -10.67 -2.76
N ASP A 500 5.74 -10.09 -3.74
CA ASP A 500 6.26 -8.72 -3.71
C ASP A 500 5.12 -7.68 -3.62
N ALA A 501 4.03 -7.84 -4.38
CA ALA A 501 2.84 -7.00 -4.31
C ALA A 501 2.23 -7.01 -2.89
N PHE A 502 2.03 -8.20 -2.32
CA PHE A 502 1.52 -8.33 -0.95
C PHE A 502 2.50 -7.81 0.09
N ARG A 503 3.81 -7.99 -0.11
CA ARG A 503 4.83 -7.39 0.76
C ARG A 503 4.72 -5.87 0.75
N CYS A 504 4.59 -5.26 -0.43
CA CYS A 504 4.42 -3.81 -0.58
C CYS A 504 3.14 -3.31 0.10
N MET A 505 2.00 -3.96 -0.13
CA MET A 505 0.74 -3.60 0.55
C MET A 505 0.86 -3.70 2.07
N LYS A 506 1.47 -4.77 2.58
CA LYS A 506 1.62 -5.00 4.03
C LYS A 506 2.63 -4.09 4.71
N SER A 507 3.70 -3.71 4.03
CA SER A 507 4.85 -3.06 4.67
C SER A 507 4.94 -1.59 4.31
N GLU A 508 4.70 -1.24 3.05
CA GLU A 508 4.87 0.13 2.55
C GLU A 508 3.57 0.92 2.51
N LEU A 509 2.42 0.26 2.32
CA LEU A 509 1.10 0.89 2.27
C LEU A 509 0.29 0.70 3.56
N GLY A 510 0.81 -0.02 4.56
CA GLY A 510 0.16 -0.13 5.87
C GLY A 510 -1.18 -0.86 5.86
N LEU A 511 -1.30 -1.97 5.10
CA LEU A 511 -2.44 -2.89 5.15
C LEU A 511 -2.61 -3.60 6.51
N ARG A 512 -1.56 -3.59 7.35
CA ARG A 512 -1.55 -4.22 8.68
C ARG A 512 -0.93 -3.30 9.74
N PRO A 513 -1.40 -3.38 11.00
CA PRO A 513 -2.59 -4.13 11.43
C PRO A 513 -3.89 -3.38 11.07
N ILE A 514 -5.01 -4.09 11.08
CA ILE A 514 -6.34 -3.48 10.89
C ILE A 514 -6.89 -2.99 12.23
N TYR A 515 -7.16 -1.68 12.30
CA TYR A 515 -7.76 -1.02 13.47
C TYR A 515 -9.28 -0.85 13.35
N HIS A 516 -9.84 -1.00 12.15
CA HIS A 516 -11.27 -0.84 11.91
C HIS A 516 -12.08 -2.00 12.49
N GLN A 517 -13.15 -1.67 13.21
CA GLN A 517 -14.01 -2.67 13.86
C GLN A 517 -15.17 -3.13 12.99
N LYS A 518 -15.75 -2.22 12.19
CA LYS A 518 -16.90 -2.51 11.31
C LYS A 518 -16.43 -3.14 10.00
N GLU A 519 -17.19 -4.10 9.50
CA GLU A 519 -16.90 -4.78 8.23
C GLU A 519 -16.65 -3.81 7.07
N ALA A 520 -17.61 -2.94 6.76
CA ALA A 520 -17.48 -2.00 5.64
C ALA A 520 -16.26 -1.07 5.77
N ARG A 521 -15.84 -0.75 7.00
CA ARG A 521 -14.67 0.11 7.23
C ARG A 521 -13.36 -0.65 7.09
N CYS A 522 -13.35 -1.92 7.51
CA CYS A 522 -12.25 -2.84 7.24
C CYS A 522 -12.07 -3.04 5.73
N ASP A 523 -13.16 -3.35 5.03
CA ASP A 523 -13.15 -3.55 3.57
C ASP A 523 -12.73 -2.27 2.83
N GLY A 524 -13.23 -1.11 3.24
CA GLY A 524 -12.85 0.17 2.65
C GLY A 524 -11.37 0.51 2.87
N HIS A 525 -10.82 0.24 4.05
CA HIS A 525 -9.38 0.40 4.32
C HIS A 525 -8.51 -0.51 3.43
N ILE A 526 -8.89 -1.79 3.30
CA ILE A 526 -8.20 -2.73 2.42
C ILE A 526 -8.31 -2.26 0.97
N PHE A 527 -9.48 -1.81 0.54
CA PHE A 527 -9.70 -1.36 -0.83
C PHE A 527 -8.94 -0.07 -1.18
N ILE A 528 -8.88 0.91 -0.26
CA ILE A 528 -8.00 2.09 -0.42
C ILE A 528 -6.55 1.65 -0.60
N THR A 529 -6.11 0.62 0.13
CA THR A 529 -4.76 0.06 -0.01
C THR A 529 -4.56 -0.62 -1.36
N THR A 530 -5.58 -1.27 -1.91
CA THR A 530 -5.55 -1.81 -3.28
C THR A 530 -5.41 -0.69 -4.31
N ILE A 531 -6.20 0.39 -4.23
CA ILE A 531 -6.06 1.55 -5.14
C ILE A 531 -4.68 2.20 -5.01
N ALA A 532 -4.19 2.36 -3.78
CA ALA A 532 -2.84 2.86 -3.53
C ALA A 532 -1.76 1.96 -4.15
N TYR A 533 -2.00 0.65 -4.21
CA TYR A 533 -1.11 -0.29 -4.87
C TYR A 533 -1.12 -0.13 -6.40
N HIS A 534 -2.27 0.11 -7.05
CA HIS A 534 -2.32 0.44 -8.48
C HIS A 534 -1.41 1.63 -8.82
N LEU A 535 -1.53 2.72 -8.05
CA LEU A 535 -0.70 3.90 -8.23
C LEU A 535 0.79 3.62 -7.99
N LEU A 536 1.12 2.93 -6.89
CA LEU A 536 2.50 2.55 -6.56
C LEU A 536 3.12 1.68 -7.66
N HIS A 537 2.36 0.70 -8.15
CA HIS A 537 2.82 -0.23 -9.17
C HIS A 537 3.02 0.47 -10.51
N THR A 538 2.08 1.35 -10.90
CA THR A 538 2.20 2.23 -12.08
C THR A 538 3.50 3.06 -12.04
N ILE A 539 3.77 3.72 -10.91
CA ILE A 539 5.00 4.50 -10.72
C ILE A 539 6.23 3.59 -10.87
N ARG A 540 6.26 2.45 -10.19
CA ARG A 540 7.40 1.52 -10.24
C ARG A 540 7.60 0.93 -11.64
N PHE A 541 6.51 0.63 -12.36
CA PHE A 541 6.56 0.09 -13.70
C PHE A 541 7.21 1.09 -14.66
N LYS A 542 6.76 2.35 -14.65
CA LYS A 542 7.36 3.43 -15.46
C LYS A 542 8.83 3.68 -15.10
N LEU A 543 9.17 3.70 -13.81
CA LEU A 543 10.57 3.82 -13.36
C LEU A 543 11.44 2.66 -13.89
N ARG A 544 10.95 1.41 -13.81
CA ARG A 544 11.66 0.22 -14.31
C ARG A 544 11.90 0.27 -15.82
N GLN A 545 10.94 0.77 -16.60
CA GLN A 545 11.10 0.96 -18.05
C GLN A 545 12.25 1.91 -18.39
N ARG A 546 12.60 2.83 -17.48
CA ARG A 546 13.73 3.77 -17.61
C ARG A 546 14.99 3.30 -16.87
N GLY A 547 15.03 2.04 -16.41
CA GLY A 547 16.16 1.45 -15.69
C GLY A 547 16.25 1.81 -14.20
N VAL A 548 15.28 2.56 -13.65
CA VAL A 548 15.26 2.97 -12.25
C VAL A 548 14.52 1.93 -11.40
N ARG A 549 15.24 1.27 -10.48
CA ARG A 549 14.70 0.15 -9.65
C ARG A 549 14.55 0.50 -8.17
N PHE A 550 14.06 1.69 -7.85
CA PHE A 550 13.82 2.09 -6.46
C PHE A 550 12.60 1.38 -5.85
N CYS A 551 12.67 1.05 -4.56
CA CYS A 551 11.48 0.71 -3.77
C CYS A 551 10.70 1.98 -3.40
N TRP A 552 9.43 1.84 -3.05
CA TRP A 552 8.59 3.00 -2.75
C TRP A 552 9.10 3.79 -1.55
N THR A 553 9.67 3.11 -0.56
CA THR A 553 10.31 3.76 0.59
C THR A 553 11.47 4.68 0.17
N THR A 554 12.31 4.26 -0.79
CA THR A 554 13.38 5.09 -1.35
C THR A 554 12.83 6.27 -2.14
N ILE A 555 11.81 6.06 -2.98
CA ILE A 555 11.16 7.12 -3.76
C ILE A 555 10.61 8.20 -2.82
N ARG A 556 9.84 7.81 -1.80
CA ARG A 556 9.32 8.76 -0.79
C ARG A 556 10.42 9.51 -0.06
N LYS A 557 11.48 8.82 0.36
CA LYS A 557 12.58 9.44 1.09
C LYS A 557 13.29 10.48 0.23
N GLN A 558 13.57 10.17 -1.03
CA GLN A 558 14.18 11.11 -1.96
C GLN A 558 13.28 12.32 -2.17
N LEU A 559 12.01 12.12 -2.51
CA LEU A 559 11.07 13.22 -2.78
C LEU A 559 10.67 14.04 -1.55
N SER A 560 10.94 13.55 -0.34
CA SER A 560 10.52 14.22 0.92
C SER A 560 11.19 15.58 1.17
N THR A 561 12.33 15.85 0.52
CA THR A 561 13.04 17.13 0.69
C THR A 561 12.52 18.22 -0.26
N GLN A 562 11.68 17.88 -1.25
CA GLN A 562 11.01 18.89 -2.06
C GLN A 562 9.76 19.43 -1.36
N VAL A 563 9.77 20.75 -1.14
CA VAL A 563 8.76 21.45 -0.34
C VAL A 563 8.26 22.71 -1.04
N ARG A 564 7.00 23.07 -0.79
CA ARG A 564 6.44 24.38 -1.09
C ARG A 564 6.74 25.33 0.07
N ILE A 565 7.34 26.48 -0.23
CA ILE A 565 7.70 27.51 0.76
C ILE A 565 7.16 28.86 0.30
N THR A 566 6.72 29.67 1.26
CA THR A 566 6.40 31.08 1.04
C THR A 566 7.58 31.92 1.51
N THR A 567 8.27 32.58 0.58
CA THR A 567 9.32 33.54 0.90
C THR A 567 8.73 34.94 0.94
N THR A 568 8.96 35.66 2.03
CA THR A 568 8.44 37.02 2.23
C THR A 568 9.55 38.04 2.34
N MET A 569 9.37 39.23 1.75
CA MET A 569 10.34 40.33 1.77
C MET A 569 9.64 41.68 1.87
N LYS A 570 10.15 42.59 2.71
CA LYS A 570 9.65 43.95 2.85
C LYS A 570 10.20 44.86 1.75
N ARG A 571 9.34 45.64 1.12
CA ARG A 571 9.67 46.66 0.11
C ARG A 571 9.95 48.00 0.75
N LYS A 572 10.62 48.88 0.01
CA LYS A 572 10.86 50.28 0.42
C LYS A 572 9.57 51.06 0.71
N ASP A 573 8.46 50.72 0.05
CA ASP A 573 7.14 51.33 0.28
C ASP A 573 6.37 50.71 1.46
N ASN A 574 7.05 49.94 2.33
CA ASN A 574 6.51 49.19 3.47
C ASN A 574 5.53 48.06 3.12
N LYS A 575 5.27 47.78 1.84
CA LYS A 575 4.51 46.57 1.42
C LYS A 575 5.38 45.32 1.54
N VAL A 576 4.76 44.16 1.60
CA VAL A 576 5.42 42.87 1.67
C VAL A 576 5.19 42.09 0.39
N VAL A 577 6.26 41.63 -0.24
CA VAL A 577 6.20 40.64 -1.33
C VAL A 577 6.08 39.26 -0.70
N HIS A 578 5.09 38.49 -1.13
CA HIS A 578 4.88 37.09 -0.79
C HIS A 578 5.08 36.25 -2.06
N ILE A 579 6.05 35.33 -2.05
CA ILE A 579 6.34 34.43 -3.17
C ILE A 579 6.17 32.99 -2.69
N ARG A 580 5.14 32.30 -3.18
CA ARG A 580 4.92 30.87 -2.93
C ARG A 580 5.47 30.06 -4.09
N LYS A 581 6.51 29.27 -3.83
CA LYS A 581 7.21 28.46 -4.85
C LYS A 581 7.69 27.13 -4.27
N SER A 582 7.89 26.14 -5.13
CA SER A 582 8.56 24.89 -4.77
C SER A 582 10.07 25.06 -4.68
N SER A 583 10.69 24.38 -3.71
CA SER A 583 12.15 24.25 -3.68
C SER A 583 12.65 23.61 -4.98
N LYS A 584 13.86 24.00 -5.39
CA LYS A 584 14.48 23.50 -6.61
C LYS A 584 14.65 21.98 -6.53
N ALA A 585 14.35 21.27 -7.61
CA ALA A 585 14.57 19.84 -7.68
C ALA A 585 16.08 19.51 -7.57
N GLU A 586 16.45 18.69 -6.60
CA GLU A 586 17.79 18.11 -6.45
C GLU A 586 18.00 16.99 -7.48
N PRO A 587 19.25 16.57 -7.75
CA PRO A 587 19.53 15.48 -8.69
C PRO A 587 18.76 14.18 -8.39
N SER A 588 18.55 13.87 -7.10
CA SER A 588 17.75 12.72 -6.66
C SER A 588 16.28 12.83 -7.10
N HIS A 589 15.69 14.02 -7.07
CA HIS A 589 14.33 14.27 -7.55
C HIS A 589 14.26 14.17 -9.07
N GLN A 590 15.24 14.77 -9.76
CA GLN A 590 15.29 14.83 -11.22
C GLN A 590 15.28 13.42 -11.84
N VAL A 591 16.06 12.48 -11.29
CA VAL A 591 16.04 11.07 -11.72
C VAL A 591 14.64 10.46 -11.72
N ILE A 592 13.83 10.76 -10.70
CA ILE A 592 12.45 10.27 -10.61
C ILE A 592 11.54 11.01 -11.59
N TYR A 593 11.64 12.34 -11.66
CA TYR A 593 10.80 13.16 -12.54
C TYR A 593 11.06 12.90 -14.02
N ASP A 594 12.32 12.75 -14.43
CA ASP A 594 12.69 12.40 -15.80
C ASP A 594 12.12 11.05 -16.20
N ALA A 595 12.25 10.06 -15.31
CA ALA A 595 11.75 8.72 -15.57
C ALA A 595 10.21 8.66 -15.64
N LEU A 596 9.52 9.60 -14.99
CA LEU A 596 8.06 9.73 -15.02
C LEU A 596 7.55 10.77 -16.03
N ASN A 597 8.45 11.48 -16.73
CA ASN A 597 8.15 12.58 -17.63
C ASN A 597 7.38 13.75 -16.96
N LEU A 598 7.86 14.19 -15.80
CA LEU A 598 7.26 15.25 -14.98
C LEU A 598 8.12 16.53 -14.96
N SER A 599 7.47 17.69 -14.78
CA SER A 599 8.17 18.96 -14.56
C SER A 599 8.90 18.96 -13.22
N TYR A 600 10.04 19.66 -13.15
CA TYR A 600 10.82 19.79 -11.92
C TYR A 600 10.22 20.78 -10.91
N GLN A 601 9.17 21.49 -11.28
CA GLN A 601 8.52 22.49 -10.45
C GLN A 601 7.07 22.07 -10.13
N PRO A 602 6.87 21.36 -8.99
CA PRO A 602 5.53 21.02 -8.54
C PRO A 602 4.71 22.27 -8.21
N GLY A 603 3.54 22.40 -8.82
CA GLY A 603 2.59 23.49 -8.55
C GLY A 603 3.03 24.87 -9.06
N ARG A 604 2.05 25.78 -9.15
CA ARG A 604 2.26 27.12 -9.75
C ARG A 604 3.08 28.03 -8.84
N ILE A 605 3.83 28.94 -9.45
CA ILE A 605 4.45 30.06 -8.72
C ILE A 605 3.35 31.09 -8.47
N VAL A 606 3.25 31.54 -7.24
CA VAL A 606 2.23 32.51 -6.85
C VAL A 606 2.92 33.70 -6.20
N LYS A 607 2.61 34.90 -6.69
CA LYS A 607 3.16 36.15 -6.19
C LYS A 607 2.05 37.09 -5.76
N THR A 608 2.21 37.68 -4.58
CA THR A 608 1.30 38.70 -4.03
C THR A 608 2.13 39.84 -3.43
N ILE A 609 1.70 41.09 -3.62
CA ILE A 609 2.28 42.25 -2.94
C ILE A 609 1.19 42.89 -2.10
N LEU A 610 1.37 42.90 -0.78
CA LEU A 610 0.38 43.36 0.19
C LEU A 610 0.89 44.54 1.00
#